data_AF-A0A542FS52-F1
#
_entry.id   AF-A0A542FS52-F1
#
_cell.length_a   1.000
_cell.length_b   1.000
_cell.length_c   1.000
_cell.angle_alpha   90.00
_cell.angle_beta   90.00
_cell.angle_gamma   90.00
#
_symmetry.space_group_name_H-M   'P 1'
#
loop_
_entity.id
_entity.type
_entity.pdbx_description
1 polymer ?
#
loop_
_entity_poly.entity_id
_entity_poly.type
_entity_poly.pdbx_seq_one_letter_code
_entity_poly.pdbx_strand_id
1 'polypeptide(L)'
;MSPLLATVSTMFDCPWSSNQLKNLSRHLRERTEPPPNLPAYTEVMLWYNEVAAQVQKDISALDWTPLLGDRQWEITSRAKTIDTLRDKLQRDKGTPLPSVQDVAGVRFEAEMSLDEQDAVARTILGFYGHDENSLKDLRATPHSGYRAVHLWLRLPVRVEVQVRTHMQGAWANAYEAAADLIGRDIRYGVLPDGGMERTIVETLQYVSTNAISEAEEARNRMARGRLIAEDLERRGQFRSAEELRDTLDVTWNDYVRSEGEMKRQLVAIHDQFRTVREKG
;
A
#
# COMPACT_ATOMS: atom_id res chain seq x y z
N MET A 1 -13.82 13.36 23.57
CA MET A 1 -12.95 12.34 22.97
C MET A 1 -13.73 11.04 22.92
N SER A 2 -13.81 10.38 21.76
CA SER A 2 -14.55 9.11 21.62
C SER A 2 -13.90 8.02 22.49
N PRO A 3 -14.67 7.14 23.17
CA PRO A 3 -14.13 6.06 24.00
C PRO A 3 -13.13 5.15 23.28
N LEU A 4 -13.27 5.01 21.95
CA LEU A 4 -12.35 4.25 21.08
C LEU A 4 -10.93 4.85 21.03
N LEU A 5 -10.79 6.18 21.02
CA LEU A 5 -9.48 6.83 20.98
C LEU A 5 -8.69 6.64 22.29
N ALA A 6 -9.39 6.48 23.42
CA ALA A 6 -8.76 6.25 24.72
C ALA A 6 -8.19 4.81 24.83
N THR A 7 -8.86 3.82 24.22
CA THR A 7 -8.41 2.41 24.22
C THR A 7 -7.22 2.17 23.28
N VAL A 8 -7.17 2.87 22.14
CA VAL A 8 -6.01 2.85 21.24
C VAL A 8 -4.79 3.46 21.93
N SER A 9 -4.96 4.47 22.79
CA SER A 9 -3.85 5.23 23.38
C SER A 9 -2.99 4.50 24.42
N THR A 10 -3.49 3.47 25.10
CA THR A 10 -2.74 2.81 26.20
C THR A 10 -1.87 1.63 25.76
N MET A 11 -2.03 1.15 24.52
CA MET A 11 -1.36 -0.06 24.04
C MET A 11 -0.08 0.22 23.22
N PHE A 12 0.20 1.49 22.93
CA PHE A 12 1.31 1.88 22.07
C PHE A 12 2.44 2.64 22.77
N ASP A 13 2.50 2.69 24.10
CA ASP A 13 3.59 3.40 24.77
C ASP A 13 4.94 2.81 24.37
N CYS A 14 5.75 3.63 23.69
CA CYS A 14 7.07 3.21 23.23
C CYS A 14 7.98 3.07 24.45
N PRO A 15 8.57 1.88 24.71
CA PRO A 15 9.41 1.66 25.89
C PRO A 15 10.69 2.50 25.90
N TRP A 16 11.03 3.11 24.76
CA TRP A 16 12.28 3.82 24.55
C TRP A 16 12.04 5.26 24.16
N SER A 17 12.89 6.13 24.70
CA SER A 17 12.92 7.53 24.30
C SER A 17 13.32 7.68 22.82
N SER A 18 12.86 8.77 22.20
CA SER A 18 13.32 9.16 20.85
C SER A 18 14.84 9.25 20.77
N ASN A 19 15.53 9.64 21.85
CA ASN A 19 16.98 9.72 21.90
C ASN A 19 17.65 8.33 21.86
N GLN A 20 17.13 7.35 22.61
CA GLN A 20 17.62 5.97 22.55
C GLN A 20 17.48 5.39 21.13
N LEU A 21 16.33 5.57 20.50
CA LEU A 21 16.09 5.10 19.14
C LEU A 21 16.97 5.82 18.10
N LYS A 22 17.19 7.13 18.25
CA LYS A 22 18.14 7.90 17.40
C LYS A 22 19.57 7.37 17.53
N ASN A 23 20.02 7.07 18.74
CA ASN A 23 21.36 6.52 18.95
C ASN A 23 21.46 5.08 18.40
N LEU A 24 20.44 4.24 18.61
CA LEU A 24 20.38 2.91 18.00
C LEU A 24 20.46 3.00 16.46
N SER A 25 19.82 4.00 15.84
CA SER A 25 19.87 4.23 14.39
C SER A 25 21.30 4.38 13.88
N ARG A 26 22.17 5.06 14.65
CA ARG A 26 23.58 5.26 14.30
C ARG A 26 24.32 3.92 14.28
N HIS A 27 24.13 3.11 15.31
CA HIS A 27 24.73 1.78 15.42
C HIS A 27 24.24 0.84 14.32
N LEU A 28 22.94 0.85 14.01
CA LEU A 28 22.39 0.07 12.90
C LEU A 28 23.01 0.46 11.55
N ARG A 29 23.11 1.76 11.29
CA ARG A 29 23.70 2.30 10.06
C ARG A 29 25.17 1.94 9.91
N GLU A 30 25.94 2.07 10.99
CA GLU A 30 27.39 1.82 11.01
C GLU A 30 27.75 0.35 11.20
N ARG A 31 26.75 -0.52 11.43
CA ARG A 31 26.90 -1.96 11.71
C ARG A 31 27.80 -2.21 12.93
N THR A 32 27.64 -1.39 13.97
CA THR A 32 28.37 -1.50 15.24
C THR A 32 27.44 -2.02 16.35
N GLU A 33 28.04 -2.64 17.37
CA GLU A 33 27.28 -3.12 18.54
C GLU A 33 26.78 -1.93 19.36
N PRO A 34 25.48 -1.84 19.70
CA PRO A 34 24.97 -0.82 20.59
C PRO A 34 25.52 -1.01 22.01
N PRO A 35 25.89 0.06 22.75
CA PRO A 35 26.26 -0.07 24.15
C PRO A 35 25.07 -0.57 25.00
N PRO A 36 25.32 -1.22 26.17
CA PRO A 36 24.27 -1.88 26.97
C PRO A 36 23.13 -0.98 27.48
N ASN A 37 23.29 0.34 27.43
CA ASN A 37 22.27 1.32 27.82
C ASN A 37 21.29 1.68 26.68
N LEU A 38 21.53 1.19 25.47
CA LEU A 38 20.61 1.29 24.35
C LEU A 38 19.77 0.00 24.23
N PRO A 39 18.56 0.10 23.68
CA PRO A 39 17.73 -1.09 23.50
C PRO A 39 18.32 -2.05 22.47
N ALA A 40 18.08 -3.35 22.69
CA ALA A 40 18.48 -4.36 21.73
C ALA A 40 17.66 -4.19 20.45
N TYR A 41 18.31 -4.35 19.30
CA TYR A 41 17.65 -4.23 18.00
C TYR A 41 16.43 -5.17 17.88
N THR A 42 16.59 -6.42 18.34
CA THR A 42 15.55 -7.46 18.25
C THR A 42 14.31 -7.07 19.03
N GLU A 43 14.47 -6.47 20.21
CA GLU A 43 13.36 -5.97 21.04
C GLU A 43 12.65 -4.81 20.35
N VAL A 44 13.41 -3.85 19.81
CA VAL A 44 12.84 -2.72 19.08
C VAL A 44 11.99 -3.20 17.91
N MET A 45 12.49 -4.14 17.12
CA MET A 45 11.74 -4.64 15.98
C MET A 45 10.55 -5.50 16.35
N LEU A 46 10.67 -6.34 17.38
CA LEU A 46 9.54 -7.10 17.89
C LEU A 46 8.41 -6.15 18.26
N TRP A 47 8.74 -5.05 18.94
CA TRP A 47 7.77 -4.02 19.29
C TRP A 47 7.17 -3.33 18.04
N TYR A 48 7.96 -2.93 17.03
CA TYR A 48 7.39 -2.40 15.77
C TYR A 48 6.49 -3.42 15.05
N ASN A 49 6.78 -4.73 15.14
CA ASN A 49 5.91 -5.78 14.60
C ASN A 49 4.58 -5.82 15.34
N GLU A 50 4.61 -5.73 16.67
CA GLU A 50 3.41 -5.68 17.52
C GLU A 50 2.57 -4.46 17.19
N VAL A 51 3.19 -3.29 17.00
CA VAL A 51 2.50 -2.08 16.54
C VAL A 51 1.81 -2.31 15.19
N ALA A 52 2.53 -2.87 14.20
CA ALA A 52 1.95 -3.13 12.88
C ALA A 52 0.80 -4.15 12.94
N ALA A 53 0.94 -5.20 13.75
CA ALA A 53 -0.08 -6.23 13.95
C ALA A 53 -1.33 -5.66 14.64
N GLN A 54 -1.15 -4.77 15.61
CA GLN A 54 -2.26 -4.09 16.26
C GLN A 54 -2.98 -3.14 15.29
N VAL A 55 -2.25 -2.35 14.51
CA VAL A 55 -2.85 -1.48 13.47
C VAL A 55 -3.60 -2.30 12.42
N GLN A 56 -3.05 -3.45 11.99
CA GLN A 56 -3.76 -4.40 11.14
C GLN A 56 -5.08 -4.84 11.79
N LYS A 57 -5.03 -5.29 13.06
CA LYS A 57 -6.21 -5.76 13.80
C LYS A 57 -7.28 -4.67 13.90
N ASP A 58 -6.89 -3.44 14.21
CA ASP A 58 -7.81 -2.31 14.34
C ASP A 58 -8.50 -2.00 13.01
N ILE A 59 -7.74 -1.93 11.91
CA ILE A 59 -8.28 -1.70 10.56
C ILE A 59 -9.17 -2.88 10.12
N SER A 60 -8.80 -4.11 10.45
CA SER A 60 -9.60 -5.31 10.17
C SER A 60 -10.92 -5.36 10.95
N ALA A 61 -11.02 -4.66 12.08
CA ALA A 61 -12.24 -4.59 12.90
C ALA A 61 -13.24 -3.53 12.43
N LEU A 62 -12.85 -2.67 11.48
CA LEU A 62 -13.75 -1.68 10.89
C LEU A 62 -14.76 -2.35 9.96
N ASP A 63 -15.98 -1.79 9.91
CA ASP A 63 -17.00 -2.20 8.96
C ASP A 63 -16.73 -1.58 7.58
N TRP A 64 -16.27 -2.43 6.65
CA TRP A 64 -15.97 -2.02 5.27
C TRP A 64 -17.15 -2.21 4.33
N THR A 65 -18.24 -2.87 4.76
CA THR A 65 -19.43 -3.12 3.91
C THR A 65 -20.03 -1.84 3.32
N PRO A 66 -20.09 -0.68 4.01
CA PRO A 66 -20.58 0.55 3.42
C PRO A 66 -19.78 1.07 2.22
N LEU A 67 -18.48 0.74 2.15
CA LEU A 67 -17.60 1.19 1.06
C LEU A 67 -17.36 0.09 0.02
N LEU A 68 -17.26 -1.17 0.46
CA LEU A 68 -16.82 -2.29 -0.36
C LEU A 68 -17.90 -3.34 -0.60
N GLY A 69 -19.05 -3.27 0.08
CA GLY A 69 -20.09 -4.30 -0.03
C GLY A 69 -19.54 -5.68 0.32
N ASP A 70 -19.85 -6.68 -0.52
CA ASP A 70 -19.40 -8.08 -0.35
C ASP A 70 -18.06 -8.39 -1.06
N ARG A 71 -17.38 -7.37 -1.61
CA ARG A 71 -16.12 -7.56 -2.34
C ARG A 71 -15.01 -8.00 -1.39
N GLN A 72 -14.02 -8.73 -1.92
CA GLN A 72 -12.88 -9.17 -1.10
C GLN A 72 -11.91 -8.02 -0.80
N TRP A 73 -11.42 -7.99 0.43
CA TRP A 73 -10.31 -7.16 0.88
C TRP A 73 -9.32 -7.98 1.71
N GLU A 74 -8.07 -7.57 1.67
CA GLU A 74 -6.95 -8.18 2.38
C GLU A 74 -6.20 -7.11 3.17
N ILE A 75 -6.02 -7.36 4.46
CA ILE A 75 -5.27 -6.46 5.35
C ILE A 75 -4.12 -7.27 5.95
N THR A 76 -2.90 -6.87 5.64
CA THR A 76 -1.68 -7.55 6.09
C THR A 76 -0.73 -6.58 6.77
N SER A 77 -0.07 -7.00 7.83
CA SER A 77 1.06 -6.27 8.41
C SER A 77 2.37 -6.88 7.94
N ARG A 78 3.36 -6.01 7.72
CA ARG A 78 4.74 -6.39 7.45
C ARG A 78 5.64 -5.37 8.11
N ALA A 79 6.53 -5.85 8.97
CA ALA A 79 7.63 -5.02 9.42
C ALA A 79 8.83 -5.14 8.48
N LYS A 80 9.64 -4.08 8.46
CA LYS A 80 10.89 -4.07 7.71
C LYS A 80 11.91 -5.03 8.35
N THR A 81 12.64 -5.79 7.55
CA THR A 81 13.74 -6.65 8.07
C THR A 81 14.95 -5.81 8.48
N ILE A 82 15.87 -6.40 9.26
CA ILE A 82 17.09 -5.70 9.73
C ILE A 82 17.91 -5.17 8.58
N ASP A 83 18.12 -6.00 7.57
CA ASP A 83 19.00 -5.66 6.46
C ASP A 83 18.37 -4.56 5.61
N THR A 84 17.06 -4.65 5.34
CA THR A 84 16.36 -3.60 4.59
C THR A 84 16.31 -2.28 5.36
N LEU A 85 16.20 -2.32 6.69
CA LEU A 85 16.24 -1.14 7.54
C LEU A 85 17.64 -0.52 7.55
N ARG A 86 18.69 -1.32 7.68
CA ARG A 86 20.08 -0.87 7.61
C ARG A 86 20.38 -0.21 6.26
N ASP A 87 20.04 -0.87 5.16
CA ASP A 87 20.24 -0.32 3.82
C ASP A 87 19.51 1.03 3.66
N LYS A 88 18.30 1.14 4.21
CA LYS A 88 17.53 2.39 4.22
C LYS A 88 18.23 3.48 5.02
N LEU A 89 18.69 3.18 6.24
CA LEU A 89 19.41 4.14 7.11
C LEU A 89 20.79 4.54 6.54
N GLN A 90 21.43 3.65 5.78
CA GLN A 90 22.71 3.94 5.11
C GLN A 90 22.51 4.88 3.92
N ARG A 91 21.46 4.65 3.13
CA ARG A 91 21.10 5.49 1.99
C ARG A 91 20.60 6.86 2.42
N ASP A 92 19.74 6.92 3.43
CA ASP A 92 19.18 8.15 3.97
C ASP A 92 19.76 8.45 5.37
N LYS A 93 20.99 8.95 5.39
CA LYS A 93 21.73 9.21 6.63
C LYS A 93 21.08 10.28 7.51
N GLY A 94 20.19 11.10 6.94
CA GLY A 94 19.47 12.18 7.64
C GLY A 94 18.24 11.71 8.40
N THR A 95 17.72 10.51 8.12
CA THR A 95 16.48 10.00 8.71
C THR A 95 16.78 8.95 9.77
N PRO A 96 16.70 9.29 11.07
CA PRO A 96 16.85 8.30 12.14
C PRO A 96 15.63 7.36 12.20
N LEU A 97 15.79 6.20 12.83
CA LEU A 97 14.78 5.15 12.99
C LEU A 97 13.39 5.67 13.38
N PRO A 98 13.21 6.57 14.38
CA PRO A 98 11.88 7.08 14.73
C PRO A 98 11.18 7.89 13.62
N SER A 99 11.92 8.31 12.60
CA SER A 99 11.43 9.11 11.47
C SER A 99 11.22 8.26 10.21
N VAL A 100 11.60 6.98 10.23
CA VAL A 100 11.34 6.05 9.13
C VAL A 100 9.87 5.64 9.17
N GLN A 101 9.11 5.98 8.11
CA GLN A 101 7.65 5.78 8.08
C GLN A 101 7.23 4.30 8.07
N ASP A 102 8.00 3.46 7.37
CA ASP A 102 7.63 2.09 6.98
C ASP A 102 8.42 1.02 7.74
N VAL A 103 8.77 1.29 9.00
CA VAL A 103 9.29 0.25 9.91
C VAL A 103 8.14 -0.66 10.32
N ALA A 104 7.05 -0.06 10.83
CA ALA A 104 5.75 -0.69 10.97
C ALA A 104 4.91 -0.37 9.72
N GLY A 105 4.61 -1.40 8.92
CA GLY A 105 3.86 -1.27 7.68
C GLY A 105 2.59 -2.12 7.69
N VAL A 106 1.49 -1.54 7.19
CA VAL A 106 0.24 -2.26 6.92
C VAL A 106 -0.16 -2.05 5.46
N ARG A 107 -0.67 -3.08 4.81
CA ARG A 107 -1.22 -3.02 3.45
C ARG A 107 -2.70 -3.32 3.53
N PHE A 108 -3.50 -2.47 2.89
CA PHE A 108 -4.91 -2.69 2.63
C PHE A 108 -5.07 -2.84 1.13
N GLU A 109 -5.48 -4.01 0.67
CA GLU A 109 -5.71 -4.30 -0.74
C GLU A 109 -7.16 -4.74 -0.94
N ALA A 110 -7.84 -4.22 -1.97
CA ALA A 110 -9.24 -4.58 -2.24
C ALA A 110 -9.63 -4.41 -3.71
N GLU A 111 -10.74 -5.01 -4.10
CA GLU A 111 -11.42 -4.68 -5.36
C GLU A 111 -12.22 -3.38 -5.23
N MET A 112 -11.58 -2.27 -5.59
CA MET A 112 -12.17 -0.95 -5.42
C MET A 112 -11.85 -0.01 -6.58
N SER A 113 -12.74 0.94 -6.79
CA SER A 113 -12.51 2.13 -7.62
C SER A 113 -11.53 3.09 -6.91
N LEU A 114 -11.03 4.08 -7.66
CA LEU A 114 -10.11 5.08 -7.10
C LEU A 114 -10.79 5.97 -6.04
N ASP A 115 -12.08 6.27 -6.22
CA ASP A 115 -12.86 7.04 -5.25
C ASP A 115 -13.09 6.23 -3.95
N GLU A 116 -13.34 4.92 -4.07
CA GLU A 116 -13.44 4.03 -2.91
C GLU A 116 -12.09 3.86 -2.20
N GLN A 117 -10.98 3.81 -2.95
CA GLN A 117 -9.63 3.83 -2.38
C GLN A 117 -9.39 5.08 -1.53
N ASP A 118 -9.85 6.24 -2.00
CA ASP A 118 -9.79 7.50 -1.25
C ASP A 118 -10.69 7.44 0.00
N ALA A 119 -11.89 6.87 -0.12
CA ALA A 119 -12.82 6.72 0.99
C ALA A 119 -12.26 5.77 2.08
N VAL A 120 -11.64 4.66 1.70
CA VAL A 120 -10.93 3.76 2.61
C VAL A 120 -9.80 4.51 3.32
N ALA A 121 -8.95 5.21 2.57
CA ALA A 121 -7.84 5.98 3.15
C ALA A 121 -8.33 7.04 4.16
N ARG A 122 -9.38 7.80 3.82
CA ARG A 122 -9.99 8.78 4.72
C ARG A 122 -10.64 8.15 5.95
N THR A 123 -11.24 6.97 5.80
CA THR A 123 -11.85 6.23 6.92
C THR A 123 -10.79 5.79 7.93
N ILE A 124 -9.66 5.27 7.45
CA ILE A 124 -8.52 4.89 8.31
C ILE A 124 -7.94 6.12 9.01
N LEU A 125 -7.76 7.24 8.30
CA LEU A 125 -7.31 8.48 8.95
C LEU A 125 -8.26 8.97 10.03
N GLY A 126 -9.56 9.02 9.73
CA GLY A 126 -10.59 9.45 10.67
C GLY A 126 -10.64 8.58 11.92
N PHE A 127 -10.46 7.25 11.76
CA PHE A 127 -10.38 6.32 12.88
C PHE A 127 -9.24 6.65 13.85
N TYR A 128 -8.06 7.00 13.33
CA TYR A 128 -6.91 7.41 14.15
C TYR A 128 -6.86 8.91 14.50
N GLY A 129 -7.87 9.69 14.08
CA GLY A 129 -7.91 11.14 14.33
C GLY A 129 -6.83 11.94 13.57
N HIS A 130 -6.37 11.44 12.43
CA HIS A 130 -5.44 12.15 11.54
C HIS A 130 -6.18 12.93 10.43
N ASP A 131 -5.51 13.91 9.86
CA ASP A 131 -6.01 14.74 8.75
C ASP A 131 -5.36 14.37 7.41
N GLU A 132 -5.74 15.06 6.33
CA GLU A 132 -5.21 14.81 4.99
C GLU A 132 -3.71 15.12 4.86
N ASN A 133 -3.07 15.82 5.80
CA ASN A 133 -1.61 16.04 5.80
C ASN A 133 -0.83 14.74 6.08
N SER A 134 -1.51 13.70 6.54
CA SER A 134 -0.97 12.35 6.67
C SER A 134 -1.15 11.50 5.40
N LEU A 135 -1.78 12.02 4.34
CA LEU A 135 -1.90 11.30 3.06
C LEU A 135 -0.74 11.63 2.11
N LYS A 136 -0.31 10.61 1.38
CA LYS A 136 0.56 10.75 0.22
C LYS A 136 0.03 9.90 -0.93
N ASP A 137 -0.54 10.56 -1.92
CA ASP A 137 -1.01 9.93 -3.15
C ASP A 137 0.16 9.70 -4.12
N LEU A 138 0.40 8.46 -4.51
CA LEU A 138 1.45 8.06 -5.44
C LEU A 138 0.88 7.60 -6.80
N ARG A 139 -0.42 7.76 -7.04
CA ARG A 139 -1.07 7.31 -8.28
C ARG A 139 -0.84 8.28 -9.43
N ALA A 140 -0.85 9.59 -9.15
CA ALA A 140 -0.69 10.65 -10.14
C ALA A 140 0.78 10.90 -10.53
N THR A 141 1.70 10.79 -9.57
CA THR A 141 3.15 10.91 -9.82
C THR A 141 3.87 9.66 -9.32
N PRO A 142 3.71 8.52 -10.01
CA PRO A 142 4.30 7.26 -9.59
C PRO A 142 5.82 7.27 -9.68
N HIS A 143 6.48 6.51 -8.80
CA HIS A 143 7.93 6.31 -8.86
C HIS A 143 8.22 4.91 -9.41
N SER A 144 8.96 4.80 -10.51
CA SER A 144 9.22 3.52 -11.19
C SER A 144 7.93 2.70 -11.43
N GLY A 145 6.83 3.36 -11.79
CA GLY A 145 5.52 2.72 -11.99
C GLY A 145 4.76 2.37 -10.70
N TYR A 146 5.33 2.54 -9.51
CA TYR A 146 4.63 2.22 -8.26
C TYR A 146 3.50 3.22 -7.94
N ARG A 147 2.29 2.68 -7.72
CA ARG A 147 1.03 3.41 -7.47
C ARG A 147 0.35 2.87 -6.21
N ALA A 148 -0.06 3.77 -5.31
CA ALA A 148 -0.80 3.50 -4.08
C ALA A 148 -1.23 4.82 -3.42
N VAL A 149 -2.09 4.76 -2.41
CA VAL A 149 -2.29 5.86 -1.45
C VAL A 149 -1.63 5.47 -0.13
N HIS A 150 -0.71 6.30 0.36
CA HIS A 150 -0.01 6.07 1.63
C HIS A 150 -0.58 6.95 2.73
N LEU A 151 -0.78 6.36 3.91
CA LEU A 151 -1.09 7.07 5.13
C LEU A 151 0.13 7.00 6.05
N TRP A 152 0.60 8.15 6.48
CA TRP A 152 1.68 8.28 7.46
C TRP A 152 1.09 8.62 8.82
N LEU A 153 0.70 7.58 9.54
CA LEU A 153 0.12 7.69 10.88
C LEU A 153 1.19 8.12 11.87
N ARG A 154 0.81 9.01 12.79
CA ARG A 154 1.63 9.49 13.91
C ARG A 154 1.09 8.90 15.19
N LEU A 155 1.32 7.60 15.36
CA LEU A 155 1.14 6.91 16.63
C LEU A 155 2.40 7.16 17.49
N PRO A 156 2.59 6.49 18.64
CA PRO A 156 3.84 6.62 19.40
C PRO A 156 5.11 6.32 18.59
N VAL A 157 4.97 5.59 17.47
CA VAL A 157 5.91 5.60 16.36
C VAL A 157 5.21 5.87 15.02
N ARG A 158 6.01 6.06 13.97
CA ARG A 158 5.50 6.16 12.61
C ARG A 158 5.03 4.79 12.13
N VAL A 159 3.83 4.78 11.56
CA VAL A 159 3.26 3.62 10.88
C VAL A 159 2.83 4.05 9.49
N GLU A 160 3.22 3.29 8.48
CA GLU A 160 2.77 3.48 7.10
C GLU A 160 1.66 2.48 6.78
N VAL A 161 0.48 2.99 6.39
CA VAL A 161 -0.57 2.18 5.79
C VAL A 161 -0.61 2.43 4.29
N GLN A 162 -0.52 1.38 3.49
CA GLN A 162 -0.55 1.44 2.03
C GLN A 162 -1.90 0.92 1.56
N VAL A 163 -2.75 1.80 1.06
CA VAL A 163 -4.06 1.45 0.49
C VAL A 163 -3.90 1.28 -1.01
N ARG A 164 -4.23 0.10 -1.54
CA ARG A 164 -4.01 -0.29 -2.94
C ARG A 164 -5.22 -1.00 -3.51
N THR A 165 -5.52 -0.79 -4.79
CA THR A 165 -6.37 -1.74 -5.50
C THR A 165 -5.67 -3.10 -5.60
N HIS A 166 -6.41 -4.19 -5.81
CA HIS A 166 -5.78 -5.50 -6.07
C HIS A 166 -4.86 -5.49 -7.30
N MET A 167 -5.12 -4.68 -8.32
CA MET A 167 -4.22 -4.54 -9.47
C MET A 167 -2.90 -3.86 -9.09
N GLN A 168 -2.96 -2.78 -8.29
CA GLN A 168 -1.77 -2.12 -7.73
C GLN A 168 -0.96 -3.09 -6.87
N GLY A 169 -1.63 -3.90 -6.04
CA GLY A 169 -1.00 -4.95 -5.23
C GLY A 169 -0.30 -6.02 -6.06
N ALA A 170 -1.02 -6.59 -7.04
CA ALA A 170 -0.47 -7.62 -7.95
C ALA A 170 0.74 -7.10 -8.72
N TRP A 171 0.67 -5.86 -9.24
CA TRP A 171 1.79 -5.23 -9.92
C TRP A 171 2.96 -4.99 -8.98
N ALA A 172 2.73 -4.49 -7.76
CA ALA A 172 3.79 -4.24 -6.80
C ALA A 172 4.54 -5.51 -6.41
N ASN A 173 3.83 -6.64 -6.27
CA ASN A 173 4.44 -7.94 -6.00
C ASN A 173 5.27 -8.43 -7.20
N ALA A 174 4.75 -8.32 -8.42
CA ALA A 174 5.50 -8.67 -9.64
C ALA A 174 6.77 -7.81 -9.79
N TYR A 175 6.69 -6.52 -9.50
CA TYR A 175 7.83 -5.61 -9.57
C TYR A 175 8.85 -5.86 -8.44
N GLU A 176 8.41 -6.25 -7.24
CA GLU A 176 9.31 -6.70 -6.16
C GLU A 176 10.06 -7.97 -6.56
N ALA A 177 9.39 -8.94 -7.20
CA ALA A 177 10.04 -10.16 -7.72
C ALA A 177 11.02 -9.85 -8.86
N ALA A 178 10.70 -8.92 -9.76
CA ALA A 178 11.62 -8.46 -10.80
C ALA A 178 12.88 -7.80 -10.19
N ALA A 179 12.70 -6.98 -9.16
CA ALA A 179 13.80 -6.31 -8.46
C ALA A 179 14.70 -7.29 -7.69
N ASP A 180 14.14 -8.39 -7.20
CA ASP A 180 14.90 -9.46 -6.57
C ASP A 180 15.75 -10.27 -7.58
N LEU A 181 15.37 -10.27 -8.87
CA LEU A 181 16.12 -10.94 -9.94
C LEU A 181 17.13 -10.00 -10.63
N ILE A 182 16.67 -8.82 -11.07
CA ILE A 182 17.43 -7.88 -11.90
C ILE A 182 18.32 -6.96 -11.04
N GLY A 183 17.89 -6.69 -9.80
CA GLY A 183 18.57 -5.76 -8.90
C GLY A 183 17.62 -4.72 -8.33
N ARG A 184 17.85 -4.35 -7.06
CA ARG A 184 16.92 -3.52 -6.29
C ARG A 184 16.86 -2.06 -6.77
N ASP A 185 17.85 -1.62 -7.55
CA ASP A 185 17.96 -0.24 -8.02
C ASP A 185 16.84 0.17 -8.99
N ILE A 186 16.20 -0.80 -9.66
CA ILE A 186 15.04 -0.54 -10.53
C ILE A 186 13.86 0.09 -9.78
N ARG A 187 13.77 -0.14 -8.47
CA ARG A 187 12.75 0.45 -7.59
C ARG A 187 13.00 1.93 -7.30
N TYR A 188 14.17 2.42 -7.67
CA TYR A 188 14.62 3.79 -7.37
C TYR A 188 14.96 4.57 -8.64
N GLY A 189 14.42 4.16 -9.79
CA GLY A 189 14.55 4.85 -11.07
C GLY A 189 15.80 4.50 -11.88
N VAL A 190 16.63 3.57 -11.41
CA VAL A 190 17.80 3.11 -12.17
C VAL A 190 17.35 2.03 -13.15
N LEU A 191 17.53 2.28 -14.44
CA LEU A 191 17.26 1.26 -15.46
C LEU A 191 18.52 0.42 -15.71
N PRO A 192 18.38 -0.88 -16.00
CA PRO A 192 19.48 -1.67 -16.54
C PRO A 192 20.06 -1.04 -17.81
N ASP A 193 21.34 -1.28 -18.08
CA ASP A 193 22.07 -0.65 -19.18
C ASP A 193 21.49 -0.99 -20.57
N GLY A 194 20.82 -2.14 -20.71
CA GLY A 194 20.12 -2.53 -21.92
C GLY A 194 19.61 -3.96 -21.90
N GLY A 195 19.22 -4.46 -23.08
CA GLY A 195 18.80 -5.84 -23.27
C GLY A 195 17.45 -6.18 -22.62
N MET A 196 17.24 -7.46 -22.37
CA MET A 196 15.96 -7.99 -21.92
C MET A 196 15.53 -7.45 -20.55
N GLU A 197 16.47 -7.26 -19.62
CA GLU A 197 16.18 -6.72 -18.28
C GLU A 197 15.60 -5.31 -18.36
N ARG A 198 16.20 -4.44 -19.18
CA ARG A 198 15.67 -3.10 -19.41
C ARG A 198 14.25 -3.15 -20.00
N THR A 199 14.04 -3.96 -21.02
CA THR A 199 12.72 -4.13 -21.64
C THR A 199 11.68 -4.61 -20.65
N ILE A 200 12.03 -5.56 -19.77
CA ILE A 200 11.13 -6.05 -18.70
C ILE A 200 10.76 -4.91 -17.76
N VAL A 201 11.75 -4.14 -17.28
CA VAL A 201 11.51 -3.04 -16.34
C VAL A 201 10.62 -1.96 -16.98
N GLU A 202 10.94 -1.52 -18.19
CA GLU A 202 10.14 -0.52 -18.91
C GLU A 202 8.72 -1.02 -19.20
N THR A 203 8.56 -2.29 -19.56
CA THR A 203 7.24 -2.90 -19.80
C THR A 203 6.42 -2.96 -18.52
N LEU A 204 7.00 -3.38 -17.40
CA LEU A 204 6.29 -3.40 -16.13
C LEU A 204 5.87 -1.99 -15.72
N GLN A 205 6.76 -0.99 -15.86
CA GLN A 205 6.41 0.39 -15.57
C GLN A 205 5.25 0.88 -16.45
N TYR A 206 5.31 0.62 -17.75
CA TYR A 206 4.25 0.95 -18.71
C TYR A 206 2.90 0.29 -18.35
N VAL A 207 2.91 -1.00 -17.99
CA VAL A 207 1.69 -1.71 -17.58
C VAL A 207 1.03 -1.01 -16.40
N SER A 208 1.80 -0.54 -15.41
CA SER A 208 1.21 0.16 -14.26
C SER A 208 0.67 1.56 -14.60
N THR A 209 1.45 2.35 -15.33
CA THR A 209 1.11 3.76 -15.58
C THR A 209 0.08 3.95 -16.68
N ASN A 210 -0.08 2.96 -17.56
CA ASN A 210 -0.99 3.04 -18.69
C ASN A 210 -2.11 2.01 -18.53
N ALA A 211 -1.82 0.72 -18.70
CA ALA A 211 -2.86 -0.30 -18.77
C ALA A 211 -3.69 -0.42 -17.46
N ILE A 212 -3.02 -0.52 -16.31
CA ILE A 212 -3.70 -0.59 -15.01
C ILE A 212 -4.38 0.74 -14.69
N SER A 213 -3.72 1.88 -14.95
CA SER A 213 -4.31 3.20 -14.68
C SER A 213 -5.60 3.42 -15.47
N GLU A 214 -5.60 3.11 -16.77
CA GLU A 214 -6.78 3.22 -17.65
C GLU A 214 -7.92 2.29 -17.19
N ALA A 215 -7.59 1.07 -16.78
CA ALA A 215 -8.56 0.13 -16.23
C ALA A 215 -9.19 0.68 -14.93
N GLU A 216 -8.38 1.17 -14.00
CA GLU A 216 -8.88 1.76 -12.75
C GLU A 216 -9.75 2.99 -12.99
N GLU A 217 -9.40 3.83 -13.96
CA GLU A 217 -10.24 4.96 -14.36
C GLU A 217 -11.56 4.52 -14.98
N ALA A 218 -11.56 3.46 -15.81
CA ALA A 218 -12.79 2.87 -16.33
C ALA A 218 -13.69 2.36 -15.20
N ARG A 219 -13.11 1.65 -14.22
CA ARG A 219 -13.81 1.23 -12.99
C ARG A 219 -14.41 2.42 -12.26
N ASN A 220 -13.65 3.49 -12.10
CA ASN A 220 -14.09 4.69 -11.41
C ASN A 220 -15.26 5.39 -12.13
N ARG A 221 -15.21 5.46 -13.47
CA ARG A 221 -16.32 5.98 -14.28
C ARG A 221 -17.58 5.14 -14.11
N MET A 222 -17.47 3.82 -14.12
CA MET A 222 -18.62 2.93 -13.92
C MET A 222 -19.21 3.05 -12.52
N ALA A 223 -18.37 3.11 -11.48
CA ALA A 223 -18.80 3.31 -10.10
C ALA A 223 -19.59 4.63 -9.94
N ARG A 224 -19.07 5.73 -10.49
CA ARG A 224 -19.78 7.03 -10.53
C ARG A 224 -21.08 6.96 -11.32
N GLY A 225 -21.08 6.26 -12.45
CA GLY A 225 -22.29 6.03 -13.26
C GLY A 225 -23.40 5.33 -12.46
N ARG A 226 -23.05 4.33 -11.64
CA ARG A 226 -24.01 3.64 -10.78
C ARG A 226 -24.63 4.57 -9.73
N LEU A 227 -23.81 5.40 -9.09
CA LEU A 227 -24.30 6.42 -8.15
C LEU A 227 -25.24 7.43 -8.82
N ILE A 228 -24.96 7.81 -10.07
CA ILE A 228 -25.84 8.68 -10.86
C ILE A 228 -27.17 7.97 -11.15
N ALA A 229 -27.14 6.70 -11.57
CA ALA A 229 -28.35 5.92 -11.82
C ALA A 229 -29.24 5.83 -10.56
N GLU A 230 -28.65 5.58 -9.39
CA GLU A 230 -29.35 5.57 -8.10
C GLU A 230 -29.95 6.94 -7.73
N ASP A 231 -29.25 8.03 -8.04
CA ASP A 231 -29.77 9.38 -7.83
C ASP A 231 -30.94 9.73 -8.77
N LEU A 232 -30.87 9.30 -10.04
CA LEU A 232 -31.96 9.45 -11.01
C LEU A 232 -33.22 8.72 -10.54
N GLU A 233 -33.10 7.50 -10.04
CA GLU A 233 -34.24 6.76 -9.48
C GLU A 233 -34.84 7.46 -8.26
N ARG A 234 -34.01 7.95 -7.33
CA ARG A 234 -34.47 8.71 -6.16
C ARG A 234 -35.25 9.97 -6.56
N ARG A 235 -34.96 10.54 -7.74
CA ARG A 235 -35.67 11.68 -8.33
C ARG A 235 -36.87 11.27 -9.21
N GLY A 236 -37.21 9.98 -9.30
CA GLY A 236 -38.31 9.46 -10.12
C GLY A 236 -38.02 9.38 -11.62
N GLN A 237 -36.77 9.53 -12.05
CA GLN A 237 -36.35 9.47 -13.47
C GLN A 237 -35.99 8.04 -13.87
N PHE A 238 -36.91 7.09 -13.67
CA PHE A 238 -36.66 5.66 -13.79
C PHE A 238 -36.13 5.22 -15.17
N ARG A 239 -36.69 5.75 -16.26
CA ARG A 239 -36.26 5.40 -17.63
C ARG A 239 -34.80 5.76 -17.89
N SER A 240 -34.38 6.97 -17.49
CA SER A 240 -32.99 7.41 -17.67
C SER A 240 -32.03 6.63 -16.76
N ALA A 241 -32.49 6.21 -15.58
CA ALA A 241 -31.71 5.35 -14.70
C ALA A 241 -31.53 3.93 -15.29
N GLU A 242 -32.59 3.36 -15.86
CA GLU A 242 -32.58 2.05 -16.54
C GLU A 242 -31.65 2.07 -17.76
N GLU A 243 -31.80 3.05 -18.67
CA GLU A 243 -30.96 3.21 -19.85
C GLU A 243 -29.46 3.34 -19.49
N LEU A 244 -29.15 4.04 -18.39
CA LEU A 244 -27.79 4.16 -17.88
C LEU A 244 -27.26 2.85 -17.29
N ARG A 245 -28.08 2.11 -16.54
CA ARG A 245 -27.69 0.81 -15.98
C ARG A 245 -27.39 -0.22 -17.05
N ASP A 246 -28.25 -0.33 -18.05
CA ASP A 246 -28.04 -1.26 -19.17
C ASP A 246 -26.70 -0.99 -19.86
N THR A 247 -26.38 0.29 -20.08
CA THR A 247 -25.09 0.70 -20.66
C THR A 247 -23.91 0.32 -19.77
N LEU A 248 -24.05 0.53 -18.45
CA LEU A 248 -23.02 0.21 -17.46
C LEU A 248 -22.80 -1.29 -17.30
N ASP A 249 -23.86 -2.10 -17.38
CA ASP A 249 -23.76 -3.56 -17.20
C ASP A 249 -23.05 -4.23 -18.37
N VAL A 250 -23.27 -3.75 -19.60
CA VAL A 250 -22.51 -4.20 -20.78
C VAL A 250 -21.02 -3.90 -20.61
N THR A 251 -20.68 -2.66 -20.22
CA THR A 251 -19.28 -2.26 -20.03
C THR A 251 -18.62 -2.95 -18.83
N TRP A 252 -19.38 -3.24 -17.78
CA TRP A 252 -18.91 -3.91 -16.58
C TRP A 252 -18.43 -5.34 -16.86
N ASN A 253 -19.18 -6.10 -17.65
CA ASN A 253 -18.82 -7.49 -17.96
C ASN A 253 -17.50 -7.59 -18.74
N ASP A 254 -17.29 -6.70 -19.70
CA ASP A 254 -16.04 -6.62 -20.45
C ASP A 254 -14.87 -6.20 -19.56
N TYR A 255 -15.11 -5.22 -18.68
CA TYR A 255 -14.12 -4.77 -17.72
C TYR A 255 -13.67 -5.88 -16.76
N VAL A 256 -14.60 -6.56 -16.10
CA VAL A 256 -14.28 -7.61 -15.11
C VAL A 256 -13.46 -8.74 -15.74
N ARG A 257 -13.77 -9.11 -16.98
CA ARG A 257 -12.99 -10.10 -17.73
C ARG A 257 -11.56 -9.62 -17.97
N SER A 258 -11.39 -8.38 -18.43
CA SER A 258 -10.07 -7.78 -18.71
C SER A 258 -9.23 -7.59 -17.44
N GLU A 259 -9.82 -7.07 -16.38
CA GLU A 259 -9.20 -6.91 -15.06
C GLU A 259 -8.73 -8.26 -14.51
N GLY A 260 -9.59 -9.27 -14.57
CA GLY A 260 -9.27 -10.62 -14.13
C GLY A 260 -8.12 -11.26 -14.93
N GLU A 261 -8.06 -11.03 -16.24
CA GLU A 261 -6.95 -11.50 -17.08
C GLU A 261 -5.64 -10.80 -16.73
N MET A 262 -5.65 -9.48 -16.59
CA MET A 262 -4.47 -8.70 -16.24
C MET A 262 -3.91 -9.11 -14.88
N LYS A 263 -4.77 -9.30 -13.87
CA LYS A 263 -4.37 -9.80 -12.55
C LYS A 263 -3.71 -11.18 -12.64
N ARG A 264 -4.29 -12.12 -13.41
CA ARG A 264 -3.68 -13.44 -13.62
C ARG A 264 -2.31 -13.38 -14.30
N GLN A 265 -2.16 -12.50 -15.30
CA GLN A 265 -0.87 -12.30 -15.98
C GLN A 265 0.19 -11.75 -15.03
N LEU A 266 -0.14 -10.77 -14.18
CA LEU A 266 0.78 -10.23 -13.17
C LEU A 266 1.23 -11.29 -12.16
N VAL A 267 0.30 -12.14 -11.70
CA VAL A 267 0.64 -13.26 -10.81
C VAL A 267 1.55 -14.26 -11.52
N ALA A 268 1.26 -14.62 -12.78
CA ALA A 268 2.11 -15.52 -13.55
C ALA A 268 3.53 -14.94 -13.75
N ILE A 269 3.66 -13.64 -14.03
CA ILE A 269 4.94 -12.94 -14.14
C ILE A 269 5.71 -12.99 -12.81
N HIS A 270 5.03 -12.71 -11.69
CA HIS A 270 5.61 -12.83 -10.36
C HIS A 270 6.18 -14.24 -10.12
N ASP A 271 5.40 -15.28 -10.39
CA ASP A 271 5.79 -16.67 -10.16
C ASP A 271 6.95 -17.11 -11.08
N GLN A 272 6.97 -16.62 -12.32
CA GLN A 272 8.08 -16.83 -13.25
C GLN A 272 9.38 -16.23 -12.72
N PHE A 273 9.38 -14.98 -12.25
CA PHE A 273 10.59 -14.35 -11.70
C PHE A 273 11.11 -15.10 -10.46
N ARG A 274 10.21 -15.54 -9.57
CA ARG A 274 10.60 -16.35 -8.42
C ARG A 274 11.23 -17.68 -8.84
N THR A 275 10.60 -18.37 -9.79
CA THR A 275 11.09 -19.66 -10.30
C THR A 275 12.47 -19.52 -10.94
N VAL A 276 12.72 -18.45 -11.69
CA VAL A 276 14.04 -18.19 -12.31
C VAL A 276 15.09 -17.96 -11.22
N ARG A 277 14.78 -17.13 -10.22
CA ARG A 277 15.69 -16.86 -9.09
C ARG A 277 16.02 -18.11 -8.27
N GLU A 278 15.08 -19.03 -8.09
CA GLU A 278 15.33 -20.27 -7.33
C GLU A 278 16.21 -21.28 -8.09
N LYS A 279 16.31 -21.16 -9.42
CA LYS A 279 17.08 -22.06 -10.29
C LYS A 279 18.46 -21.54 -10.68
N GLY A 280 18.72 -20.24 -10.52
CA GLY A 280 19.99 -19.58 -10.80
C GLY A 280 20.83 -19.36 -9.56
#